data_AF-A0A7E4VL20-F1
#
_entry.id   AF-A0A7E4VL20-F1
#
_cell.length_a   1.000
_cell.length_b   1.000
_cell.length_c   1.000
_cell.angle_alpha   90.00
_cell.angle_beta   90.00
_cell.angle_gamma   90.00
#
_symmetry.space_group_name_H-M   'P 1'
#
loop_
_entity.id
_entity.type
_entity.pdbx_description
1 polymer ?
#
loop_
_entity_poly.entity_id
_entity_poly.type
_entity_poly.pdbx_seq_one_letter_code
_entity_poly.pdbx_strand_id
1 'polypeptide(L)'
;MTRFDYNNCYGCGQDELWVILGALHDLALQNDTGYRTNISNHLIVYATVNEIADDAAVIIANGIIRNGTYNIAAVTYESNGNNTQSLTALVGGKPECVITAADYDDLTVTAAEKLASLIWKASNNNGNYC
;
A
#
# COMPACT_ATOMS: atom_id res chain seq x y z
N MET A 1 7.36 -12.40 -21.16
CA MET A 1 7.38 -12.26 -19.69
C MET A 1 8.72 -11.64 -19.33
N THR A 2 8.77 -10.31 -19.26
CA THR A 2 9.98 -9.56 -18.88
C THR A 2 10.11 -9.59 -17.37
N ARG A 3 11.22 -10.16 -16.88
CA ARG A 3 11.58 -10.21 -15.47
C ARG A 3 11.90 -8.80 -15.01
N PHE A 4 11.15 -8.26 -14.06
CA PHE A 4 11.48 -6.98 -13.41
C PHE A 4 12.84 -7.12 -12.71
N ASP A 5 13.82 -6.32 -13.13
CA ASP A 5 15.15 -6.29 -12.54
C ASP A 5 15.19 -5.19 -11.47
N TYR A 6 15.00 -5.60 -10.21
CA TYR A 6 14.94 -4.71 -9.05
C TYR A 6 16.29 -4.02 -8.72
N ASN A 7 17.39 -4.43 -9.36
CA ASN A 7 18.73 -4.03 -8.92
C ASN A 7 19.26 -2.72 -9.55
N ASN A 8 18.52 -2.08 -10.46
CA ASN A 8 19.10 -1.01 -11.26
C ASN A 8 18.25 0.26 -11.41
N CYS A 9 17.42 0.57 -10.40
CA CYS A 9 16.52 1.70 -10.54
C CYS A 9 16.27 2.46 -9.25
N TYR A 10 17.06 3.51 -9.06
CA TYR A 10 16.84 4.53 -8.04
C TYR A 10 15.58 5.41 -8.31
N GLY A 11 14.76 5.10 -9.34
CA GLY A 11 13.57 5.88 -9.73
C GLY A 11 12.31 5.10 -10.17
N CYS A 12 12.39 3.83 -10.59
CA CYS A 12 11.21 3.11 -11.11
C CYS A 12 10.36 2.40 -10.06
N GLY A 13 10.63 2.57 -8.76
CA GLY A 13 9.64 2.25 -7.73
C GLY A 13 8.44 3.21 -7.73
N GLN A 14 8.56 4.39 -8.35
CA GLN A 14 7.63 5.51 -8.17
C GLN A 14 6.89 5.92 -9.45
N ASP A 15 7.55 5.99 -10.61
CA ASP A 15 6.92 6.26 -11.92
C ASP A 15 6.04 5.11 -12.44
N GLU A 16 6.02 4.01 -11.70
CA GLU A 16 5.37 2.75 -12.05
C GLU A 16 4.52 2.19 -10.91
N LEU A 17 4.10 3.02 -9.93
CA LEU A 17 3.22 2.56 -8.84
C LEU A 17 1.97 1.86 -9.41
N TRP A 18 1.39 2.41 -10.48
CA TRP A 18 0.28 1.81 -11.20
C TRP A 18 0.65 0.47 -11.87
N VAL A 19 1.89 0.28 -12.34
CA VAL A 19 2.37 -0.99 -12.92
C VAL A 19 2.48 -2.06 -11.85
N ILE A 20 3.05 -1.71 -10.69
CA ILE A 20 3.21 -2.64 -9.56
C ILE A 20 1.84 -3.04 -9.02
N LEU A 21 0.94 -2.06 -8.82
CA LEU A 21 -0.43 -2.35 -8.41
C LEU A 21 -1.18 -3.16 -9.49
N GLY A 22 -0.96 -2.88 -10.77
CA GLY A 22 -1.53 -3.65 -11.89
C GLY A 22 -1.09 -5.11 -11.85
N ALA A 23 0.19 -5.37 -11.61
CA ALA A 23 0.71 -6.73 -11.46
C ALA A 23 0.08 -7.45 -10.25
N LEU A 24 -0.13 -6.76 -9.12
CA LEU A 24 -0.78 -7.32 -7.93
C LEU A 24 -2.28 -7.55 -8.11
N HIS A 25 -2.92 -6.73 -8.95
CA HIS A 25 -4.31 -6.92 -9.38
C HIS A 25 -4.45 -8.15 -10.28
N ASP A 26 -3.43 -8.46 -11.09
CA ASP A 26 -3.42 -9.65 -11.92
C ASP A 26 -3.24 -10.94 -11.09
N LEU A 27 -4.28 -11.77 -11.10
CA LEU A 27 -4.39 -13.08 -10.42
C LEU A 27 -3.21 -14.04 -10.67
N ALA A 28 -2.38 -13.81 -11.70
CA ALA A 28 -1.23 -14.63 -12.02
C ALA A 28 -0.15 -14.62 -10.92
N LEU A 29 0.10 -13.47 -10.27
CA LEU A 29 1.04 -13.42 -9.14
C LEU A 29 0.50 -14.18 -7.93
N GLN A 30 -0.80 -14.17 -7.69
CA GLN A 30 -1.39 -14.88 -6.55
C GLN A 30 -1.17 -16.40 -6.66
N ASN A 31 -1.33 -16.97 -7.85
CA ASN A 31 -1.19 -18.41 -8.03
C ASN A 31 0.27 -18.93 -7.91
N ASP A 32 1.27 -18.07 -8.18
CA ASP A 32 2.69 -18.48 -8.23
C ASP A 32 3.54 -18.01 -7.02
N THR A 33 3.00 -17.21 -6.09
CA THR A 33 3.78 -16.58 -5.00
C THR A 33 3.45 -17.08 -3.59
N GLY A 34 2.60 -18.11 -3.46
CA GLY A 34 2.16 -18.60 -2.16
C GLY A 34 1.09 -17.71 -1.50
N TYR A 35 0.37 -16.91 -2.29
CA TYR A 35 -0.85 -16.24 -1.86
C TYR A 35 -1.86 -17.28 -1.35
N ARG A 36 -2.50 -16.98 -0.22
CA ARG A 36 -3.38 -17.93 0.47
C ARG A 36 -4.79 -17.38 0.46
N THR A 37 -5.62 -17.90 -0.45
CA THR A 37 -7.03 -17.50 -0.58
C THR A 37 -7.86 -17.76 0.67
N ASN A 38 -7.40 -18.62 1.59
CA ASN A 38 -8.04 -18.86 2.87
C ASN A 38 -7.66 -17.87 3.98
N ILE A 39 -6.78 -16.89 3.69
CA ILE A 39 -6.51 -15.76 4.56
C ILE A 39 -7.39 -14.59 4.10
N SER A 40 -8.24 -14.08 5.00
CA SER A 40 -9.11 -12.94 4.72
C SER A 40 -8.36 -11.61 4.65
N ASN A 41 -7.15 -11.56 5.21
CA ASN A 41 -6.40 -10.33 5.42
C ASN A 41 -5.14 -10.31 4.55
N HIS A 42 -5.22 -9.62 3.42
CA HIS A 42 -4.03 -9.28 2.64
C HIS A 42 -3.86 -7.76 2.65
N LEU A 43 -2.61 -7.32 2.81
CA LEU A 43 -2.25 -5.91 2.95
C LEU A 43 -1.08 -5.59 2.03
N ILE A 44 -1.22 -4.48 1.31
CA ILE A 44 -0.13 -3.78 0.63
C ILE A 44 0.25 -2.58 1.49
N VAL A 45 1.55 -2.43 1.76
CA VAL A 45 2.09 -1.26 2.45
C VAL A 45 2.90 -0.46 1.45
N TYR A 46 2.46 0.75 1.14
CA TYR A 46 3.19 1.70 0.31
C TYR A 46 3.95 2.69 1.18
N ALA A 47 5.28 2.66 1.13
CA ALA A 47 6.13 3.57 1.90
C ALA A 47 6.78 4.62 0.99
N THR A 48 6.76 5.89 1.42
CA THR A 48 7.12 7.06 0.61
C THR A 48 7.66 8.18 1.51
N VAL A 49 8.33 9.20 0.94
CA VAL A 49 8.70 10.42 1.65
C VAL A 49 7.74 11.56 1.27
N ASN A 50 7.68 11.92 -0.01
CA ASN A 50 6.93 13.09 -0.50
C ASN A 50 6.15 12.82 -1.80
N GLU A 51 6.04 11.55 -2.21
CA GLU A 51 5.52 11.18 -3.52
C GLU A 51 4.00 11.30 -3.57
N ILE A 52 3.53 11.87 -4.68
CA ILE A 52 2.11 12.02 -4.99
C ILE A 52 1.70 10.85 -5.88
N ALA A 53 0.73 10.06 -5.43
CA ALA A 53 0.16 9.00 -6.25
C ALA A 53 -0.59 9.59 -7.44
N ASP A 54 -0.27 9.12 -8.65
CA ASP A 54 -0.97 9.51 -9.87
C ASP A 54 -2.38 8.90 -9.97
N ASP A 55 -3.22 9.46 -10.84
CA ASP A 55 -4.61 9.03 -11.02
C ASP A 55 -4.73 7.57 -11.45
N ALA A 56 -3.79 7.04 -12.25
CA ALA A 56 -3.82 5.65 -12.70
C ALA A 56 -3.57 4.70 -11.53
N ALA A 57 -2.60 5.00 -10.68
CA ALA A 57 -2.33 4.27 -9.45
C ALA A 57 -3.55 4.28 -8.51
N VAL A 58 -4.20 5.44 -8.35
CA VAL A 58 -5.42 5.57 -7.55
C VAL A 58 -6.57 4.73 -8.12
N ILE A 59 -6.76 4.71 -9.44
CA ILE A 59 -7.81 3.91 -10.08
C ILE A 59 -7.57 2.41 -9.85
N ILE A 60 -6.35 1.93 -10.06
CA ILE A 60 -6.02 0.51 -9.89
C ILE A 60 -6.10 0.10 -8.42
N ALA A 61 -5.58 0.92 -7.49
CA ALA A 61 -5.67 0.70 -6.06
C ALA A 61 -7.12 0.53 -5.60
N ASN A 62 -8.02 1.41 -6.07
CA ASN A 62 -9.44 1.30 -5.79
C ASN A 62 -10.07 0.03 -6.39
N GLY A 63 -9.59 -0.44 -7.54
CA GLY A 63 -9.98 -1.74 -8.11
C GLY A 63 -9.60 -2.90 -7.19
N ILE A 64 -8.35 -2.91 -6.70
CA ILE A 64 -7.85 -3.93 -5.75
C ILE A 64 -8.69 -3.96 -4.47
N ILE A 65 -8.94 -2.79 -3.88
CA ILE A 65 -9.73 -2.66 -2.64
C ILE A 65 -11.16 -3.14 -2.86
N ARG A 66 -11.81 -2.75 -3.96
CA ARG A 66 -13.20 -3.16 -4.28
C ARG A 66 -13.33 -4.65 -4.54
N ASN A 67 -12.32 -5.28 -5.13
CA ASN A 67 -12.29 -6.73 -5.34
C ASN A 67 -12.05 -7.50 -4.04
N GLY A 68 -11.77 -6.81 -2.92
CA GLY A 68 -11.54 -7.42 -1.60
C GLY A 68 -10.26 -8.26 -1.55
N THR A 69 -9.38 -8.11 -2.53
CA THR A 69 -8.19 -8.95 -2.67
C THR A 69 -7.09 -8.50 -1.71
N TYR A 70 -6.85 -7.19 -1.65
CA TYR A 70 -5.93 -6.56 -0.70
C TYR A 70 -6.56 -5.28 -0.14
N ASN A 71 -6.16 -4.94 1.07
CA ASN A 71 -6.22 -3.58 1.58
C ASN A 71 -4.90 -2.87 1.30
N ILE A 72 -4.92 -1.54 1.37
CA ILE A 72 -3.73 -0.72 1.11
C ILE A 72 -3.58 0.26 2.27
N ALA A 73 -2.38 0.30 2.86
CA ALA A 73 -1.97 1.33 3.80
C ALA A 73 -0.80 2.12 3.20
N ALA A 74 -0.76 3.42 3.48
CA ALA A 74 0.34 4.30 3.07
C ALA A 74 1.12 4.75 4.31
N VAL A 75 2.45 4.73 4.22
CA VAL A 75 3.36 5.24 5.25
C VAL A 75 4.21 6.33 4.61
N THR A 76 4.18 7.53 5.18
CA THR A 76 5.00 8.65 4.71
C THR A 76 6.01 9.03 5.80
N TYR A 77 7.29 9.09 5.44
CA TYR A 77 8.42 9.36 6.33
C TYR A 77 9.03 10.72 6.02
N GLU A 78 9.28 11.57 7.02
CA GLU A 78 9.85 12.92 6.84
C GLU A 78 9.08 13.75 5.78
N SER A 79 7.77 13.57 5.72
CA SER A 79 6.90 14.21 4.72
C SER A 79 6.75 15.70 4.97
N ASN A 80 6.70 16.48 3.90
CA ASN A 80 6.29 17.88 3.91
C ASN A 80 4.75 18.06 3.92
N GLY A 81 3.98 16.97 3.94
CA GLY A 81 2.52 16.94 3.98
C GLY A 81 1.82 17.14 2.63
N ASN A 82 2.55 17.40 1.55
CA ASN A 82 1.94 17.69 0.24
C ASN A 82 1.33 16.47 -0.44
N ASN A 83 1.68 15.25 -0.01
CA ASN A 83 1.17 14.00 -0.57
C ASN A 83 -0.02 13.40 0.22
N THR A 84 -0.42 13.98 1.35
CA THR A 84 -1.46 13.38 2.21
C THR A 84 -2.79 13.17 1.45
N GLN A 85 -3.18 14.12 0.61
CA GLN A 85 -4.42 14.01 -0.16
C GLN A 85 -4.35 12.88 -1.21
N SER A 86 -3.26 12.78 -1.97
CA SER A 86 -3.09 11.71 -2.96
C SER A 86 -2.95 10.34 -2.30
N LEU A 87 -2.27 10.25 -1.15
CA LEU A 87 -2.16 9.01 -0.39
C LEU A 87 -3.51 8.59 0.19
N THR A 88 -4.32 9.54 0.65
CA THR A 88 -5.70 9.27 1.09
C THR A 88 -6.54 8.70 -0.05
N ALA A 89 -6.42 9.26 -1.26
CA ALA A 89 -7.10 8.75 -2.43
C ALA A 89 -6.62 7.34 -2.81
N LEU A 90 -5.31 7.09 -2.74
CA LEU A 90 -4.68 5.79 -3.03
C LEU A 90 -5.21 4.68 -2.11
N VAL A 91 -5.42 4.97 -0.81
CA VAL A 91 -5.93 3.98 0.17
C VAL A 91 -7.46 3.88 0.21
N GLY A 92 -8.14 4.32 -0.86
CA GLY A 92 -9.60 4.22 -0.96
C GLY A 92 -10.39 5.30 -0.26
N GLY A 93 -9.78 6.47 -0.02
CA GLY A 93 -10.42 7.62 0.64
C GLY A 93 -10.42 7.54 2.17
N LYS A 94 -9.58 6.67 2.77
CA LYS A 94 -9.57 6.37 4.20
C LYS A 94 -8.33 6.99 4.87
N PRO A 95 -8.41 8.22 5.42
CA PRO A 95 -7.24 8.92 5.95
C PRO A 95 -6.59 8.19 7.13
N GLU A 96 -7.32 7.37 7.88
CA GLU A 96 -6.80 6.53 8.95
C GLU A 96 -5.83 5.42 8.47
N CYS A 97 -5.83 5.13 7.17
CA CYS A 97 -4.89 4.23 6.48
C CYS A 97 -3.63 4.95 5.98
N VAL A 98 -3.50 6.26 6.23
CA VAL A 98 -2.30 7.05 5.94
C VAL A 98 -1.57 7.32 7.25
N ILE A 99 -0.40 6.73 7.41
CA ILE A 99 0.45 6.86 8.59
C ILE A 99 1.58 7.82 8.27
N THR A 100 1.70 8.90 9.04
CA THR A 100 2.82 9.84 8.94
C THR A 100 3.82 9.58 10.06
N ALA A 101 5.09 9.47 9.71
CA ALA A 101 6.22 9.39 10.61
C ALA A 101 7.12 10.62 10.39
N ALA A 102 7.38 11.39 11.45
CA ALA A 102 8.17 12.62 11.35
C ALA A 102 9.68 12.34 11.34
N ASP A 103 10.11 11.26 11.99
CA ASP A 103 11.50 10.85 12.14
C ASP A 103 11.62 9.33 12.25
N TYR A 104 12.86 8.84 12.41
CA TYR A 104 13.17 7.41 12.44
C TYR A 104 12.50 6.67 13.61
N ASP A 105 12.39 7.30 14.78
CA ASP A 105 11.75 6.68 15.94
C ASP A 105 10.24 6.59 15.71
N ASP A 106 9.63 7.64 15.13
CA ASP A 106 8.25 7.61 14.70
C ASP A 106 7.98 6.57 13.60
N LEU A 107 8.94 6.32 12.70
CA LEU A 107 8.79 5.29 11.67
C LEU A 107 8.89 3.88 12.28
N THR A 108 9.90 3.64 13.11
CA THR A 108 10.22 2.29 13.60
C THR A 108 9.36 1.86 14.79
N VAL A 109 8.83 2.81 15.56
CA VAL A 109 7.97 2.55 16.71
C VAL A 109 6.53 2.92 16.38
N THR A 110 6.24 4.22 16.23
CA THR A 110 4.87 4.71 16.13
C THR A 110 4.14 4.18 14.89
N ALA A 111 4.77 4.22 13.72
CA ALA A 111 4.15 3.77 12.47
C ALA A 111 4.02 2.25 12.42
N ALA A 112 5.02 1.52 12.92
CA ALA A 112 4.96 0.07 13.05
C ALA A 112 3.82 -0.38 13.99
N GLU A 113 3.65 0.27 15.14
CA GLU A 113 2.56 -0.01 16.07
C GLU A 113 1.18 0.32 15.48
N LYS A 114 1.04 1.46 14.79
CA LYS A 114 -0.19 1.82 14.09
C LYS A 114 -0.55 0.79 13.02
N LEU A 115 0.43 0.38 12.21
CA LEU A 115 0.22 -0.63 11.17
C LEU A 115 -0.17 -1.99 11.78
N ALA A 116 0.50 -2.40 12.86
CA ALA A 116 0.15 -3.61 13.60
C ALA A 116 -1.29 -3.53 14.16
N SER A 117 -1.70 -2.38 14.69
CA SER A 117 -3.07 -2.16 15.15
C SER A 117 -4.10 -2.30 14.01
N LEU A 118 -3.81 -1.77 12.83
CA LEU A 118 -4.69 -1.93 11.65
C LEU A 118 -4.81 -3.41 11.23
N ILE A 119 -3.69 -4.15 11.21
CA ILE A 119 -3.69 -5.60 10.94
C ILE A 119 -4.56 -6.35 11.95
N TRP A 120 -4.43 -6.05 13.24
CA TRP A 120 -5.22 -6.69 14.28
C TRP A 120 -6.71 -6.35 14.21
N LYS A 121 -7.06 -5.10 13.89
CA LYS A 121 -8.46 -4.70 13.67
C LYS A 121 -9.07 -5.44 12.49
N ALA A 122 -8.34 -5.55 11.39
CA ALA A 122 -8.80 -6.28 10.20
C ALA A 122 -9.14 -7.74 10.52
N SER A 123 -8.30 -8.41 11.33
CA SER A 123 -8.54 -9.77 11.80
C SER A 123 -9.88 -9.93 12.54
N ASN A 124 -10.32 -8.90 13.24
CA ASN A 124 -11.58 -8.89 13.97
C ASN A 124 -12.75 -8.27 13.17
N ASN A 125 -12.51 -7.81 11.94
CA ASN A 125 -13.46 -7.04 11.12
C ASN A 125 -13.52 -7.57 9.67
N ASN A 126 -13.52 -8.90 9.49
CA ASN A 126 -13.61 -9.57 8.18
C ASN A 126 -12.60 -9.06 7.14
N GLY A 127 -11.38 -8.69 7.57
CA GLY A 127 -10.33 -8.20 6.69
C GLY A 127 -10.43 -6.73 6.32
N ASN A 128 -11.30 -5.94 6.95
CA ASN A 128 -11.39 -4.50 6.72
C ASN A 128 -10.40 -3.76 7.65
N TYR A 129 -9.32 -3.21 7.08
CA TYR A 129 -8.20 -2.59 7.81
C TYR A 129 -8.54 -1.18 8.33
N CYS A 130 -9.09 -0.42 7.40
CA CYS A 130 -9.78 0.85 7.47
C CYS A 130 -10.98 0.60 6.54
#